data_AF-A0A8B6XDV6-F1
#
_entry.id   AF-A0A8B6XDV6-F1
#
_cell.length_a   1.000
_cell.length_b   1.000
_cell.length_c   1.000
_cell.angle_alpha   90.00
_cell.angle_beta   90.00
_cell.angle_gamma   90.00
#
_symmetry.space_group_name_H-M   'P 1'
#
loop_
_entity.id
_entity.type
_entity.pdbx_description
1 polymer ?
#
loop_
_entity_poly.entity_id
_entity_poly.type
_entity_poly.pdbx_seq_one_letter_code
_entity_poly.pdbx_strand_id
1 'polypeptide(L)'
;MTAMSVLPEEESEFQEPLKRQPWWKKSPTPERSSPESKNKLEEITKDPQKIINWVELEENGTFYNTTLKKVRYRTLVSFDPNDQNTAFKQWEMVKVKQLKAGKIESLIEHMTLPFEDEDPDPGFILAFLCTYKSFTSTTEVIDLLLNKFEIQIDNIQNEKEKSEQVIRRICKVISVWIDQYPQDFDDPPSYTVLNKIVLFTSLHIDLLTCIKEVHNKCCTRLNNFATSPVDE
;
A
#
# COMPACT_ATOMS: atom_id res chain seq x y z
N MET A 1 4.96 69.76 49.57
CA MET A 1 4.40 69.82 48.20
C MET A 1 5.58 69.52 47.28
N THR A 2 5.73 68.25 46.92
CA THR A 2 7.03 67.66 46.54
C THR A 2 6.93 67.00 45.17
N ALA A 3 7.93 67.32 44.34
CA ALA A 3 8.49 66.60 43.20
C ALA A 3 7.62 66.37 41.94
N MET A 4 8.00 67.07 40.87
CA MET A 4 7.94 66.60 39.50
C MET A 4 8.89 65.40 39.34
N SER A 5 8.38 64.28 38.83
CA SER A 5 9.17 63.14 38.35
C SER A 5 8.77 62.83 36.92
N VAL A 6 9.69 63.13 36.01
CA VAL A 6 9.69 62.72 34.60
C VAL A 6 9.99 61.22 34.55
N LEU A 7 9.14 60.45 33.87
CA LEU A 7 9.38 59.05 33.50
C LEU A 7 9.49 58.95 31.97
N PRO A 8 10.30 58.01 31.43
CA PRO A 8 10.75 58.02 30.05
C PRO A 8 9.75 57.38 29.10
N GLU A 9 9.73 57.88 27.86
CA GLU A 9 9.06 57.25 26.72
C GLU A 9 9.74 55.91 26.41
N GLU A 10 9.02 54.79 26.56
CA GLU A 10 9.37 53.52 25.95
C GLU A 10 9.02 53.58 24.45
N GLU A 11 10.04 53.67 23.60
CA GLU A 11 9.92 53.41 22.17
C GLU A 11 9.55 51.93 21.96
N SER A 12 8.31 51.71 21.54
CA SER A 12 7.83 50.42 21.02
C SER A 12 8.55 50.10 19.71
N GLU A 13 9.62 49.31 19.79
CA GLU A 13 10.33 48.76 18.64
C GLU A 13 9.43 47.73 17.91
N PHE A 14 8.68 48.21 16.93
CA PHE A 14 7.84 47.40 16.05
C PHE A 14 8.77 46.64 15.06
N GLN A 15 9.14 45.40 15.40
CA GLN A 15 9.86 44.54 14.47
C GLN A 15 8.94 44.14 13.31
N GLU A 16 9.27 44.58 12.09
CA GLU A 16 8.66 44.07 10.86
C GLU A 16 8.89 42.54 10.73
N PRO A 17 7.88 41.75 10.37
CA PRO A 17 8.08 40.32 10.15
C PRO A 17 8.94 40.08 8.90
N LEU A 18 10.03 39.33 9.08
CA LEU A 18 10.88 38.79 8.00
C LEU A 18 10.03 38.11 6.92
N LYS A 19 9.85 38.79 5.79
CA LYS A 19 9.23 38.21 4.57
C LYS A 19 10.09 37.05 4.08
N ARG A 20 9.74 35.83 4.46
CA ARG A 20 10.34 34.61 3.89
C ARG A 20 10.00 34.54 2.40
N GLN A 21 11.02 34.59 1.55
CA GLN A 21 10.87 34.42 0.11
C GLN A 21 10.61 32.94 -0.23
N PRO A 22 9.80 32.64 -1.26
CA PRO A 22 9.62 31.28 -1.78
C PRO A 22 10.94 30.71 -2.32
N TRP A 23 11.21 29.45 -2.00
CA TRP A 23 12.47 28.76 -2.30
C TRP A 23 12.81 28.68 -3.81
N TRP A 24 11.83 28.81 -4.70
CA TRP A 24 12.02 28.74 -6.15
C TRP A 24 12.70 29.98 -6.77
N LYS A 25 12.84 31.09 -6.02
CA LYS A 25 13.61 32.26 -6.48
C LYS A 25 15.13 32.14 -6.29
N LYS A 26 15.64 31.02 -5.76
CA LYS A 26 17.07 30.72 -5.60
C LYS A 26 17.61 29.78 -6.68
N SER A 27 17.29 30.05 -7.95
CA SER A 27 17.96 29.35 -9.05
C SER A 27 19.34 29.95 -9.26
N PRO A 28 20.44 29.16 -9.32
CA PRO A 28 21.73 29.69 -9.71
C PRO A 28 21.64 30.18 -11.16
N THR A 29 22.12 31.40 -11.41
CA THR A 29 22.43 31.85 -12.77
C THR A 29 23.39 30.85 -13.42
N PRO A 30 23.24 30.52 -14.71
CA PRO A 30 24.12 29.55 -15.37
C PRO A 30 25.50 30.19 -15.58
N GLU A 31 26.37 30.08 -14.58
CA GLU A 31 27.80 30.32 -14.77
C GLU A 31 28.40 29.18 -15.61
N ARG A 32 29.13 29.58 -16.64
CA ARG A 32 29.82 28.74 -17.62
C ARG A 32 30.76 27.77 -16.88
N SER A 33 30.37 26.50 -16.77
CA SER A 33 31.06 25.53 -15.91
C SER A 33 32.36 25.00 -16.52
N SER A 34 33.43 25.12 -15.73
CA SER A 34 34.76 24.52 -15.91
C SER A 34 34.68 22.99 -16.05
N PRO A 35 35.55 22.35 -16.88
CA PRO A 35 35.49 20.92 -17.16
C PRO A 35 35.73 19.99 -15.95
N GLU A 36 36.32 20.47 -14.86
CA GLU A 36 36.59 19.65 -13.66
C GLU A 36 35.33 19.25 -12.88
N SER A 37 34.26 20.04 -12.97
CA SER A 37 32.98 19.73 -12.31
C SER A 37 32.24 18.58 -12.98
N LYS A 38 32.51 18.31 -14.26
CA LYS A 38 31.85 17.22 -15.02
C LYS A 38 32.38 15.85 -14.60
N ASN A 39 33.69 15.71 -14.36
CA ASN A 39 34.27 14.44 -13.92
C ASN A 39 33.78 14.02 -12.52
N LYS A 40 33.54 14.98 -11.62
CA LYS A 40 32.98 14.69 -10.29
C LYS A 40 31.50 14.29 -10.32
N LEU A 41 30.75 14.73 -11.33
CA LEU A 41 29.36 14.35 -11.56
C LEU A 41 29.23 13.01 -12.30
N GLU A 42 30.17 12.67 -13.19
CA GLU A 42 30.21 11.40 -13.91
C GLU A 42 30.67 10.22 -13.03
N GLU A 43 31.51 10.47 -12.03
CA GLU A 43 31.95 9.41 -11.11
C GLU A 43 30.88 9.02 -10.05
N ILE A 44 29.85 9.86 -9.87
CA ILE A 44 28.70 9.58 -8.98
C ILE A 44 27.66 8.65 -9.67
N THR A 45 27.79 8.40 -10.97
CA THR A 45 26.83 7.62 -11.76
C THR A 45 27.19 6.15 -11.93
N LYS A 46 27.27 5.39 -10.83
CA LYS A 46 27.37 3.91 -10.88
C LYS A 46 26.39 3.14 -9.99
N ASP A 47 25.25 3.72 -9.59
CA ASP A 47 24.24 2.92 -8.91
C ASP A 47 22.79 3.24 -9.34
N PRO A 48 22.11 2.33 -10.05
CA PRO A 48 20.69 2.46 -10.35
C PRO A 48 19.78 2.25 -9.12
N GLN A 49 20.31 1.91 -7.94
CA GLN A 49 19.53 1.66 -6.72
C GLN A 49 19.65 2.73 -5.63
N LYS A 50 20.14 3.94 -5.94
CA LYS A 50 20.28 4.98 -4.91
C LYS A 50 18.89 5.39 -4.39
N ILE A 51 18.57 4.97 -3.17
CA ILE A 51 17.40 5.42 -2.41
C ILE A 51 17.71 6.81 -1.88
N ILE A 52 16.94 7.81 -2.32
CA ILE A 52 17.37 9.21 -2.18
C ILE A 52 16.94 9.79 -0.82
N ASN A 53 15.79 9.37 -0.27
CA ASN A 53 15.32 9.83 1.04
C ASN A 53 14.45 8.76 1.70
N TRP A 54 14.61 8.60 3.02
CA TRP A 54 13.83 7.73 3.89
C TRP A 54 13.03 8.59 4.84
N VAL A 55 11.70 8.41 4.87
CA VAL A 55 10.82 9.09 5.82
C VAL A 55 9.86 8.08 6.41
N GLU A 56 9.81 8.02 7.74
CA GLU A 56 8.74 7.32 8.45
C GLU A 56 7.50 8.21 8.47
N LEU A 57 6.39 7.67 7.97
CA LEU A 57 5.09 8.35 7.96
C LEU A 57 4.11 7.59 8.84
N GLU A 58 3.45 8.30 9.73
CA GLU A 58 2.31 7.79 10.47
C GLU A 58 1.03 8.34 9.84
N GLU A 59 0.17 7.45 9.35
CA GLU A 59 -1.14 7.76 8.79
C GLU A 59 -2.18 6.91 9.53
N ASN A 60 -3.06 7.53 10.34
CA ASN A 60 -4.15 6.86 11.08
C ASN A 60 -3.72 5.70 12.01
N GLY A 61 -2.52 5.79 12.61
CA GLY A 61 -1.96 4.73 13.45
C GLY A 61 -1.27 3.62 12.66
N THR A 62 -1.05 3.84 11.36
CA THR A 62 -0.31 2.97 10.46
C THR A 62 1.01 3.64 10.06
N PHE A 63 2.10 2.93 10.30
CA PHE A 63 3.45 3.36 10.05
C PHE A 63 3.93 2.82 8.70
N TYR A 64 4.34 3.73 7.82
CA TYR A 64 4.92 3.41 6.52
C TYR A 64 6.37 3.88 6.45
N ASN A 65 7.22 3.05 5.85
CA ASN A 65 8.51 3.46 5.35
C ASN A 65 8.34 3.99 3.93
N THR A 66 8.60 5.27 3.73
CA THR A 66 8.55 5.89 2.40
C THR A 66 9.95 6.06 1.84
N THR A 67 10.16 5.56 0.62
CA THR A 67 11.39 5.73 -0.14
C THR A 67 11.11 6.39 -1.48
N LEU A 68 12.08 7.17 -1.97
CA LEU A 68 12.08 7.64 -3.35
C LEU A 68 13.10 6.83 -4.14
N LYS A 69 12.60 6.03 -5.10
CA LYS A 69 13.40 5.20 -6.01
C LYS A 69 13.47 5.84 -7.39
N LYS A 70 14.69 5.96 -7.92
CA LYS A 70 14.91 6.41 -9.30
C LYS A 70 14.78 5.22 -10.26
N VAL A 71 13.68 5.12 -10.98
CA VAL A 71 13.41 4.07 -11.97
C VAL A 71 13.81 4.57 -13.36
N ARG A 72 14.56 3.78 -14.14
CA ARG A 72 14.93 4.08 -15.53
C ARG A 72 14.14 3.18 -16.47
N TYR A 73 13.45 3.76 -17.45
CA TYR A 73 12.85 2.98 -18.51
C TYR A 73 13.95 2.56 -19.50
N ARG A 74 14.13 1.26 -19.72
CA ARG A 74 14.95 0.79 -20.86
C ARG A 74 14.15 1.07 -22.13
N THR A 75 14.62 2.00 -22.95
CA THR A 75 14.10 2.23 -24.29
C THR A 75 14.26 0.94 -25.10
N LEU A 76 13.17 0.19 -25.29
CA LEU A 76 13.12 -1.00 -26.17
C LEU A 76 12.43 -0.69 -27.52
N VAL A 77 12.05 0.55 -27.77
CA VAL A 77 11.48 0.96 -29.05
C VAL A 77 12.61 1.38 -30.01
N SER A 78 12.67 0.67 -31.13
CA SER A 78 13.46 1.05 -32.32
C SER A 78 13.26 2.52 -32.62
N PHE A 79 14.37 3.26 -32.73
CA PHE A 79 14.37 4.65 -33.13
C PHE A 79 13.65 4.81 -34.47
N ASP A 80 12.44 5.39 -34.46
CA ASP A 80 11.92 6.05 -35.64
C ASP A 80 12.51 7.48 -35.66
N PRO A 81 13.43 7.81 -36.57
CA PRO A 81 14.10 9.11 -36.58
C PRO A 81 13.16 10.29 -36.90
N ASN A 82 11.88 10.04 -37.23
CA ASN A 82 10.91 11.08 -37.58
C ASN A 82 9.93 11.44 -36.44
N ASP A 83 9.93 10.71 -35.32
CA ASP A 83 9.09 11.02 -34.17
C ASP A 83 9.85 11.86 -33.13
N GLN A 84 9.71 13.18 -33.21
CA GLN A 84 10.30 14.12 -32.25
C GLN A 84 9.67 14.03 -30.85
N ASN A 85 8.63 13.20 -30.65
CA ASN A 85 7.92 13.08 -29.38
C ASN A 85 8.38 11.87 -28.55
N THR A 86 9.20 10.96 -29.08
CA THR A 86 9.63 9.73 -28.39
C THR A 86 10.89 9.88 -27.53
N ALA A 87 11.51 11.06 -27.53
CA ALA A 87 12.65 11.34 -26.67
C ALA A 87 12.18 11.91 -25.33
N PHE A 88 12.68 11.31 -24.25
CA PHE A 88 13.00 12.00 -22.98
C PHE A 88 12.06 11.87 -21.76
N LYS A 89 11.51 10.68 -21.48
CA LYS A 89 11.32 10.24 -20.08
C LYS A 89 12.27 9.07 -19.78
N GLN A 90 13.57 9.37 -19.63
CA GLN A 90 14.61 8.35 -19.38
C GLN A 90 14.57 7.77 -17.96
N TRP A 91 14.00 8.51 -17.01
CA TRP A 91 13.82 8.08 -15.65
C TRP A 91 12.64 8.78 -15.01
N GLU A 92 12.09 8.17 -13.96
CA GLU A 92 11.16 8.79 -13.04
C GLU A 92 11.53 8.47 -11.59
N MET A 93 11.04 9.31 -10.68
CA MET A 93 11.17 9.08 -9.25
C MET A 93 9.86 8.51 -8.76
N VAL A 94 9.87 7.24 -8.37
CA VAL A 94 8.72 6.53 -7.83
C VAL A 94 8.78 6.62 -6.31
N LYS A 95 7.69 7.07 -5.70
CA LYS A 95 7.54 7.09 -4.25
C LYS A 95 6.99 5.73 -3.82
N VAL A 96 7.84 4.91 -3.22
CA VAL A 96 7.45 3.60 -2.72
C VAL A 96 7.11 3.71 -1.23
N LYS A 97 5.87 3.41 -0.87
CA LYS A 97 5.41 3.26 0.51
C LYS A 97 5.42 1.77 0.89
N GLN A 98 6.15 1.41 1.94
CA GLN A 98 6.15 0.06 2.50
C GLN A 98 5.52 0.07 3.88
N LEU A 99 4.54 -0.80 4.12
CA LEU A 99 3.90 -0.94 5.42
C LEU A 99 4.90 -1.51 6.44
N LYS A 100 5.08 -0.84 7.58
CA LYS A 100 5.96 -1.27 8.67
C LYS A 100 5.18 -1.83 9.85
N ALA A 101 4.12 -1.13 10.26
CA ALA A 101 3.22 -1.54 11.32
C ALA A 101 1.88 -0.84 11.14
N GLY A 102 0.82 -1.39 11.70
CA GLY A 102 -0.50 -0.75 11.65
C GLY A 102 -1.54 -1.57 12.38
N LYS A 103 -2.75 -1.04 12.41
CA LYS A 103 -3.92 -1.80 12.88
C LYS A 103 -4.28 -2.89 11.88
N ILE A 104 -5.07 -3.86 12.32
CA ILE A 104 -5.48 -4.99 11.49
C ILE A 104 -6.11 -4.52 10.17
N GLU A 105 -6.94 -3.48 10.19
CA GLU A 105 -7.62 -2.94 9.02
C GLU A 105 -6.62 -2.46 7.96
N SER A 106 -5.51 -1.83 8.37
CA SER A 106 -4.47 -1.39 7.45
C SER A 106 -3.61 -2.54 6.91
N LEU A 107 -3.44 -3.63 7.68
CA LEU A 107 -2.81 -4.86 7.19
C LEU A 107 -3.69 -5.53 6.11
N ILE A 108 -5.01 -5.66 6.38
CA ILE A 108 -5.99 -6.17 5.42
C ILE A 108 -6.00 -5.29 4.17
N GLU A 109 -5.98 -3.96 4.35
CA GLU A 109 -5.94 -3.01 3.26
C GLU A 109 -4.71 -3.20 2.38
N HIS A 110 -3.53 -3.37 2.99
CA HIS A 110 -2.29 -3.64 2.26
C HIS A 110 -2.31 -4.96 1.49
N MET A 111 -2.94 -6.02 2.01
CA MET A 111 -3.09 -7.30 1.29
C MET A 111 -4.04 -7.23 0.09
N THR A 112 -4.99 -6.30 0.11
CA THR A 112 -6.16 -6.33 -0.80
C THR A 112 -6.18 -5.18 -1.79
N LEU A 113 -5.49 -4.06 -1.53
CA LEU A 113 -5.47 -2.93 -2.45
C LEU A 113 -4.44 -3.10 -3.57
N PRO A 114 -4.77 -2.67 -4.80
CA PRO A 114 -3.80 -2.35 -5.83
C PRO A 114 -3.08 -1.06 -5.45
N PHE A 115 -1.91 -1.19 -4.82
CA PHE A 115 -0.94 -0.12 -4.93
C PHE A 115 -0.37 -0.17 -6.34
N GLU A 116 -0.65 0.87 -7.13
CA GLU A 116 0.08 1.19 -8.36
C GLU A 116 0.15 0.03 -9.40
N ASP A 117 -0.95 -0.71 -9.56
CA ASP A 117 -1.05 -1.85 -10.48
C ASP A 117 -0.08 -3.02 -10.19
N GLU A 118 0.60 -3.02 -9.03
CA GLU A 118 1.45 -4.12 -8.59
C GLU A 118 0.63 -5.19 -7.87
N ASP A 119 0.91 -6.46 -8.17
CA ASP A 119 0.37 -7.60 -7.44
C ASP A 119 0.75 -7.52 -5.95
N PRO A 120 -0.13 -7.96 -5.04
CA PRO A 120 0.19 -7.93 -3.61
C PRO A 120 1.42 -8.80 -3.34
N ASP A 121 2.34 -8.30 -2.51
CA ASP A 121 3.56 -9.02 -2.13
C ASP A 121 3.20 -10.40 -1.54
N PRO A 122 3.50 -11.51 -2.23
CA PRO A 122 3.19 -12.84 -1.72
C PRO A 122 3.87 -13.13 -0.38
N GLY A 123 5.05 -12.55 -0.15
CA GLY A 123 5.78 -12.66 1.10
C GLY A 123 5.02 -12.01 2.26
N PHE A 124 4.37 -10.88 2.02
CA PHE A 124 3.54 -10.22 3.04
C PHE A 124 2.32 -11.07 3.41
N ILE A 125 1.60 -11.62 2.42
CA ILE A 125 0.42 -12.48 2.67
C ILE A 125 0.83 -13.66 3.55
N LEU A 126 1.90 -14.38 3.19
CA LEU A 126 2.36 -15.54 3.96
C LEU A 126 2.85 -15.15 5.36
N ALA A 127 3.61 -14.06 5.49
CA ALA A 127 4.07 -13.59 6.79
C ALA A 127 2.90 -13.21 7.71
N PHE A 128 1.87 -12.53 7.17
CA PHE A 128 0.65 -12.21 7.88
C PHE A 128 -0.09 -13.48 8.33
N LEU A 129 -0.35 -14.42 7.41
CA LEU A 129 -1.04 -15.67 7.72
C LEU A 129 -0.29 -16.56 8.73
N CYS A 130 1.04 -16.52 8.76
CA CYS A 130 1.84 -17.21 9.77
C CYS A 130 1.70 -16.61 11.19
N THR A 131 1.37 -15.32 11.32
CA THR A 131 1.58 -14.58 12.58
C THR A 131 0.33 -13.87 13.12
N TYR A 132 -0.74 -13.74 12.34
CA TYR A 132 -1.94 -12.99 12.72
C TYR A 132 -2.56 -13.44 14.06
N LYS A 133 -2.52 -14.74 14.37
CA LYS A 133 -3.04 -15.31 15.64
C LYS A 133 -2.39 -14.72 16.90
N SER A 134 -1.23 -14.05 16.78
CA SER A 134 -0.60 -13.37 17.92
C SER A 134 -1.28 -12.06 18.31
N PHE A 135 -2.11 -11.47 17.43
CA PHE A 135 -2.74 -10.17 17.65
C PHE A 135 -4.21 -10.06 17.20
N THR A 136 -4.78 -11.08 16.55
CA THR A 136 -6.18 -11.12 16.08
C THR A 136 -6.69 -12.56 15.97
N SER A 137 -7.97 -12.75 15.70
CA SER A 137 -8.59 -14.07 15.45
C SER A 137 -8.87 -14.34 13.97
N THR A 138 -9.04 -15.61 13.59
CA THR A 138 -9.46 -16.02 12.24
C THR A 138 -10.78 -15.34 11.86
N THR A 139 -11.75 -15.34 12.78
CA THR A 139 -13.08 -14.76 12.59
C THR A 139 -13.00 -13.27 12.26
N GLU A 140 -12.20 -12.52 13.02
CA GLU A 140 -12.03 -11.07 12.83
C GLU A 140 -11.40 -10.73 11.48
N VAL A 141 -10.36 -11.47 11.06
CA VAL A 141 -9.72 -11.28 9.75
C VAL A 141 -10.70 -11.59 8.61
N ILE A 142 -11.47 -12.68 8.72
CA ILE A 142 -12.47 -13.03 7.72
C ILE A 142 -13.59 -11.99 7.66
N ASP A 143 -14.07 -11.50 8.80
CA ASP A 143 -15.11 -10.46 8.84
C ASP A 143 -14.64 -9.17 8.16
N LEU A 144 -13.40 -8.76 8.37
CA LEU A 144 -12.81 -7.61 7.69
C LEU A 144 -12.66 -7.83 6.18
N LEU A 145 -12.24 -9.03 5.76
CA LEU A 145 -12.13 -9.38 4.35
C LEU A 145 -13.50 -9.40 3.65
N LEU A 146 -14.52 -9.99 4.29
CA LEU A 146 -15.88 -10.07 3.74
C LEU A 146 -16.57 -8.71 3.71
N ASN A 147 -16.44 -7.90 4.75
CA ASN A 147 -16.95 -6.52 4.74
C ASN A 147 -16.32 -5.71 3.61
N LYS A 148 -14.99 -5.81 3.44
CA LYS A 148 -14.31 -5.15 2.32
C LYS A 148 -14.82 -5.67 0.97
N PHE A 149 -15.03 -6.97 0.85
CA PHE A 149 -15.59 -7.59 -0.35
C PHE A 149 -16.96 -6.99 -0.67
N GLU A 150 -17.89 -6.94 0.29
CA GLU A 150 -19.23 -6.38 0.14
C GLU A 150 -19.20 -4.94 -0.37
N ILE A 151 -18.36 -4.09 0.24
CA ILE A 151 -18.14 -2.71 -0.22
C ILE A 151 -17.69 -2.66 -1.70
N GLN A 152 -16.83 -3.59 -2.13
CA GLN A 152 -16.40 -3.63 -3.53
C GLN A 152 -17.52 -4.09 -4.47
N ILE A 153 -18.39 -5.02 -4.06
CA ILE A 153 -19.53 -5.45 -4.87
C ILE A 153 -20.44 -4.25 -5.18
N ASP A 154 -20.75 -3.44 -4.16
CA ASP A 154 -21.56 -2.23 -4.34
C ASP A 154 -20.89 -1.22 -5.28
N ASN A 155 -19.56 -1.14 -5.23
CA ASN A 155 -18.77 -0.23 -6.07
C ASN A 155 -18.56 -0.71 -7.51
N ILE A 156 -18.89 -1.96 -7.86
CA ILE A 156 -18.71 -2.49 -9.22
C ILE A 156 -19.45 -1.65 -10.27
N GLN A 157 -20.60 -1.05 -9.90
CA GLN A 157 -21.35 -0.18 -10.82
C GLN A 157 -20.61 1.10 -11.19
N ASN A 158 -19.74 1.60 -10.30
CA ASN A 158 -19.01 2.85 -10.47
C ASN A 158 -17.59 2.64 -11.00
N GLU A 159 -16.85 1.71 -10.38
CA GLU A 159 -15.44 1.43 -10.67
C GLU A 159 -15.23 -0.08 -10.88
N LYS A 160 -15.88 -0.65 -11.91
CA LYS A 160 -15.88 -2.09 -12.19
C LYS A 160 -14.50 -2.73 -12.13
N GLU A 161 -13.56 -2.23 -12.90
CA GLU A 161 -12.23 -2.85 -13.03
C GLU A 161 -11.46 -2.86 -11.70
N LYS A 162 -11.39 -1.73 -11.02
CA LYS A 162 -10.73 -1.62 -9.70
C LYS A 162 -11.41 -2.51 -8.67
N SER A 163 -12.74 -2.50 -8.62
CA SER A 163 -13.52 -3.30 -7.66
C SER A 163 -13.32 -4.80 -7.91
N GLU A 164 -13.37 -5.25 -9.17
CA GLU A 164 -13.10 -6.63 -9.54
C GLU A 164 -11.65 -7.05 -9.19
N GLN A 165 -10.67 -6.16 -9.40
CA GLN A 165 -9.28 -6.43 -9.02
C GLN A 165 -9.13 -6.65 -7.50
N VAL A 166 -9.77 -5.79 -6.68
CA VAL A 166 -9.75 -5.95 -5.21
C VAL A 166 -10.45 -7.24 -4.81
N ILE A 167 -11.60 -7.57 -5.40
CA ILE A 167 -12.31 -8.83 -5.13
C ILE A 167 -11.45 -10.05 -5.49
N ARG A 168 -10.77 -10.03 -6.64
CA ARG A 168 -9.84 -11.09 -7.04
C ARG A 168 -8.70 -11.26 -6.02
N ARG A 169 -8.17 -10.17 -5.47
CA ARG A 169 -7.14 -10.20 -4.42
C ARG A 169 -7.66 -10.79 -3.12
N ILE A 170 -8.86 -10.38 -2.68
CA ILE A 170 -9.51 -10.99 -1.49
C ILE A 170 -9.70 -12.49 -1.70
N CYS A 171 -10.21 -12.90 -2.86
CA CYS A 171 -10.38 -14.31 -3.20
C CYS A 171 -9.04 -15.07 -3.20
N LYS A 172 -7.97 -14.42 -3.67
CA LYS A 172 -6.61 -14.99 -3.65
C LYS A 172 -6.09 -15.18 -2.24
N VAL A 173 -6.25 -14.19 -1.36
CA VAL A 173 -5.85 -14.28 0.06
C VAL A 173 -6.59 -15.44 0.73
N ILE A 174 -7.92 -15.51 0.61
CA ILE A 174 -8.72 -16.59 1.20
C ILE A 174 -8.32 -17.95 0.62
N SER A 175 -8.11 -18.04 -0.69
CA SER A 175 -7.67 -19.28 -1.35
C SER A 175 -6.33 -19.76 -0.82
N VAL A 176 -5.33 -18.88 -0.72
CA VAL A 176 -4.01 -19.22 -0.17
C VAL A 176 -4.12 -19.64 1.29
N TRP A 177 -4.97 -18.98 2.06
CA TRP A 177 -5.17 -19.30 3.47
C TRP A 177 -5.75 -20.70 3.66
N ILE A 178 -6.81 -21.05 2.91
CA ILE A 178 -7.42 -22.40 2.94
C ILE A 178 -6.41 -23.47 2.49
N ASP A 179 -5.61 -23.19 1.47
CA ASP A 179 -4.66 -24.17 0.93
C ASP A 179 -3.45 -24.39 1.86
N GLN A 180 -2.90 -23.33 2.46
CA GLN A 180 -1.63 -23.37 3.21
C GLN A 180 -1.82 -23.56 4.72
N TYR A 181 -2.92 -23.05 5.29
CA TYR A 181 -3.22 -23.15 6.72
C TYR A 181 -4.67 -23.63 6.95
N PRO A 182 -5.05 -24.81 6.42
CA PRO A 182 -6.41 -25.32 6.55
C PRO A 182 -6.87 -25.44 8.01
N GLN A 183 -5.96 -25.74 8.94
CA GLN A 183 -6.21 -25.88 10.38
C GLN A 183 -6.79 -24.62 11.03
N ASP A 184 -6.62 -23.45 10.43
CA ASP A 184 -7.16 -22.19 10.94
C ASP A 184 -8.69 -22.12 10.85
N PHE A 185 -9.27 -23.02 10.05
CA PHE A 185 -10.69 -23.16 9.78
C PHE A 185 -11.30 -24.41 10.45
N ASP A 186 -10.49 -25.20 11.15
CA ASP A 186 -10.90 -26.42 11.84
C ASP A 186 -11.58 -26.04 13.17
N ASP A 187 -12.90 -25.77 13.10
CA ASP A 187 -13.75 -25.42 14.24
C ASP A 187 -14.90 -26.45 14.43
N PRO A 188 -14.62 -27.75 14.66
CA PRO A 188 -15.66 -28.75 14.85
C PRO A 188 -16.49 -28.50 16.12
N PRO A 189 -17.82 -28.76 16.11
CA PRO A 189 -18.64 -29.22 14.98
C PRO A 189 -19.26 -28.08 14.16
N SER A 190 -19.11 -26.83 14.60
CA SER A 190 -19.84 -25.68 14.06
C SER A 190 -19.29 -25.15 12.74
N TYR A 191 -17.99 -25.31 12.51
CA TYR A 191 -17.23 -24.80 11.37
C TYR A 191 -17.66 -23.36 11.00
N THR A 192 -17.76 -22.51 12.03
CA THR A 192 -18.48 -21.22 11.94
C THR A 192 -17.92 -20.32 10.85
N VAL A 193 -16.59 -20.22 10.79
CA VAL A 193 -15.88 -19.38 9.82
C VAL A 193 -16.03 -19.91 8.39
N LEU A 194 -15.89 -21.21 8.17
CA LEU A 194 -16.09 -21.80 6.83
C LEU A 194 -17.52 -21.62 6.34
N ASN A 195 -18.50 -21.91 7.20
CA ASN A 195 -19.92 -21.73 6.89
C ASN A 195 -20.22 -20.27 6.56
N LYS A 196 -19.64 -19.31 7.29
CA LYS A 196 -19.76 -17.88 6.99
C LYS A 196 -19.26 -17.55 5.58
N ILE A 197 -18.07 -18.03 5.20
CA ILE A 197 -17.51 -17.80 3.85
C ILE A 197 -18.37 -18.46 2.78
N VAL A 198 -18.83 -19.70 3.00
CA VAL A 198 -19.70 -20.42 2.07
C VAL A 198 -21.02 -19.68 1.84
N LEU A 199 -21.69 -19.25 2.91
CA LEU A 199 -22.93 -18.49 2.84
C LEU A 199 -22.71 -17.19 2.06
N PHE A 200 -21.69 -16.41 2.40
CA PHE A 200 -21.40 -15.14 1.71
C PHE A 200 -21.10 -15.37 0.23
N THR A 201 -20.19 -16.29 -0.10
CA THR A 201 -19.80 -16.55 -1.49
C THR A 201 -20.92 -17.15 -2.33
N SER A 202 -21.86 -17.88 -1.73
CA SER A 202 -23.04 -18.40 -2.43
C SER A 202 -23.97 -17.31 -2.95
N LEU A 203 -24.08 -16.19 -2.22
CA LEU A 203 -24.91 -15.04 -2.61
C LEU A 203 -24.33 -14.30 -3.83
N HIS A 204 -23.02 -14.40 -4.04
CA HIS A 204 -22.29 -13.67 -5.08
C HIS A 204 -21.61 -14.59 -6.08
N ILE A 205 -22.04 -15.85 -6.15
CA ILE A 205 -21.34 -16.91 -6.88
C ILE A 205 -21.19 -16.58 -8.37
N ASP A 206 -22.21 -15.97 -8.99
CA ASP A 206 -22.22 -15.66 -10.43
C ASP A 206 -21.48 -14.38 -10.81
N LEU A 207 -20.95 -13.64 -9.84
CA LEU A 207 -20.34 -12.33 -10.10
C LEU A 207 -18.94 -12.46 -10.74
N LEU A 208 -18.08 -13.34 -10.22
CA LEU A 208 -16.73 -13.58 -10.73
C LEU A 208 -16.31 -15.05 -10.53
N THR A 209 -15.51 -15.58 -11.45
CA THR A 209 -14.99 -16.96 -11.38
C THR A 209 -14.21 -17.25 -10.10
N CYS A 210 -13.41 -16.30 -9.61
CA CYS A 210 -12.62 -16.48 -8.38
C CYS A 210 -13.50 -16.69 -7.13
N ILE A 211 -14.74 -16.19 -7.14
CA ILE A 211 -15.71 -16.36 -6.04
C ILE A 211 -16.21 -17.81 -6.03
N LYS A 212 -16.53 -18.35 -7.22
CA LYS A 212 -16.90 -19.76 -7.39
C LYS A 212 -15.78 -20.69 -6.92
N GLU A 213 -14.54 -20.36 -7.25
CA GLU A 213 -13.37 -21.13 -6.82
C GLU A 213 -13.23 -21.16 -5.29
N VAL A 214 -13.30 -20.00 -4.63
CA VAL A 214 -13.25 -19.92 -3.16
C VAL A 214 -14.41 -20.68 -2.54
N HIS A 215 -15.64 -20.50 -3.06
CA HIS A 215 -16.82 -21.22 -2.59
C HIS A 215 -16.63 -22.73 -2.66
N ASN A 216 -16.22 -23.24 -3.82
CA ASN A 216 -16.00 -24.67 -4.04
C ASN A 216 -14.92 -25.22 -3.10
N LYS A 217 -13.82 -24.49 -2.90
CA LYS A 217 -12.77 -24.90 -1.95
C LYS A 217 -13.29 -25.02 -0.53
N CYS A 218 -14.07 -24.05 -0.06
CA CYS A 218 -14.66 -24.08 1.27
C CYS A 218 -15.64 -25.26 1.42
N CYS A 219 -16.50 -25.48 0.41
CA CYS A 219 -17.44 -26.60 0.37
C CYS A 219 -16.73 -27.96 0.37
N THR A 220 -15.69 -28.15 -0.44
CA THR A 220 -14.87 -29.36 -0.43
C THR A 220 -14.27 -29.60 0.95
N ARG A 221 -13.75 -28.55 1.61
CA ARG A 221 -13.17 -28.68 2.95
C ARG A 221 -14.22 -29.09 3.99
N LEU A 222 -15.40 -28.48 3.98
CA LEU A 222 -16.52 -28.86 4.85
C LEU A 222 -16.92 -30.33 4.65
N ASN A 223 -17.02 -30.78 3.39
CA ASN A 223 -17.37 -32.16 3.07
C ASN A 223 -16.32 -33.15 3.58
N ASN A 224 -15.03 -32.82 3.49
CA ASN A 224 -13.96 -33.68 3.99
C ASN A 224 -14.10 -33.96 5.50
N PHE A 225 -14.60 -33.00 6.28
CA PHE A 225 -14.86 -33.21 7.71
C PHE A 225 -16.08 -34.09 7.97
N ALA A 226 -17.14 -33.96 7.17
CA ALA A 226 -18.32 -34.82 7.28
C ALA A 226 -18.00 -36.29 6.95
N THR A 227 -16.95 -36.54 6.16
CA THR A 227 -16.51 -37.89 5.78
C THR A 227 -15.40 -38.47 6.66
N SER A 228 -14.81 -37.69 7.57
CA SER A 228 -13.83 -38.21 8.52
C SER A 228 -14.58 -38.97 9.62
N PRO A 229 -14.39 -40.30 9.76
CA PRO A 229 -14.95 -41.01 10.89
C PRO A 229 -14.37 -40.40 12.16
N VAL A 230 -15.25 -40.04 13.08
CA VAL A 230 -14.88 -39.70 14.45
C VAL A 230 -14.29 -40.97 15.05
N ASP A 231 -12.97 -41.01 15.25
CA ASP A 231 -12.37 -42.04 16.09
C ASP A 231 -12.91 -41.80 17.52
N GLU A 232 -13.74 -42.74 17.99
CA GLU A 232 -14.24 -42.89 19.37
C GLU A 232 -13.10 -43.12 20.39
#